data_AF-A0A8X6HS16-F1
#
_entry.id   AF-A0A8X6HS16-F1
#
_cell.length_a   1.000
_cell.length_b   1.000
_cell.length_c   1.000
_cell.angle_alpha   90.00
_cell.angle_beta   90.00
_cell.angle_gamma   90.00
#
_symmetry.space_group_name_H-M   'P 1'
#
loop_
_entity.id
_entity.type
_entity.pdbx_description
1 polymer ?
#
loop_
_entity_poly.entity_id
_entity_poly.type
_entity_poly.pdbx_seq_one_letter_code
_entity_poly.pdbx_strand_id
1 'polypeptide(L)'
;MLRDIFDSETDSDFFVELTTRGPDAFRKFRQVLKEAGYVNEAETLKTNSSSFFKKRLCYKMNSKPIGCCLIINNIDFEYLECRKGSDEDAVALEDLFRKLGYEVTSEKNLTGEKMKRSLKKFKEQNKWSFVDSCALIILSHGDSAGNQDIIYGTDSTYVKKTDIYQMFDNTNCESLQFKPKMFFFQACRGTDEDSGVYMTEATDAAKKVKIPSMSDLLVAHSTLPNHLSYRDLKKGSWFCQDLVQVFSEDYETQDLETMLKTVAHKLENRLSFEHKKQVLHIDNFGFKAAVYFCMDNVADFCTIWNPKNT
;
A
#
# COMPACT_ATOMS: atom_id res chain seq x y z
N MET A 1 -9.45 6.62 34.17
CA MET A 1 -8.03 6.44 34.54
C MET A 1 -7.21 7.71 34.31
N LEU A 2 -6.93 8.14 33.08
CA LEU A 2 -6.04 9.31 32.86
C LEU A 2 -6.66 10.66 33.24
N ARG A 3 -7.99 10.80 33.22
CA ARG A 3 -8.69 12.03 33.66
C ARG A 3 -8.80 12.17 35.19
N ASP A 4 -8.41 11.14 35.95
CA ASP A 4 -8.57 11.11 37.41
C ASP A 4 -7.22 11.37 38.13
N ILE A 5 -6.23 11.91 37.40
CA ILE A 5 -4.83 12.13 37.82
C ILE A 5 -4.42 13.62 37.72
N PHE A 6 -5.09 14.40 36.86
CA PHE A 6 -4.77 15.80 36.55
C PHE A 6 -6.01 16.66 36.82
N ASP A 7 -5.88 17.60 37.77
CA ASP A 7 -6.98 18.44 38.26
C ASP A 7 -6.46 19.81 38.70
N SER A 8 -5.89 20.56 37.74
CA SER A 8 -5.46 21.94 37.92
C SER A 8 -5.39 22.69 36.58
N GLU A 9 -5.54 24.03 36.59
CA GLU A 9 -5.44 24.85 35.37
C GLU A 9 -4.03 24.79 34.72
N THR A 10 -3.01 24.42 35.51
CA THR A 10 -1.63 24.19 35.07
C THR A 10 -1.44 22.94 34.18
N ASP A 11 -2.37 22.00 34.16
CA ASP A 11 -2.28 20.79 33.32
C ASP A 11 -2.66 21.03 31.84
N SER A 12 -3.00 22.27 31.48
CA SER A 12 -3.42 22.63 30.12
C SER A 12 -2.27 22.54 29.09
N ASP A 13 -1.05 22.93 29.45
CA ASP A 13 0.13 22.84 28.57
C ASP A 13 0.58 21.38 28.31
N PHE A 14 0.31 20.46 29.25
CA PHE A 14 0.72 19.04 29.15
C PHE A 14 0.16 18.36 27.88
N PHE A 15 -1.08 18.68 27.49
CA PHE A 15 -1.69 18.16 26.28
C PHE A 15 -1.27 18.91 25.01
N VAL A 16 -0.66 20.10 25.14
CA VAL A 16 -0.14 20.91 24.02
C VAL A 16 1.24 20.43 23.59
N GLU A 17 2.09 19.94 24.50
CA GLU A 17 3.39 19.37 24.12
C GLU A 17 3.27 17.99 23.43
N LEU A 18 2.22 17.22 23.69
CA LEU A 18 1.98 15.88 23.11
C LEU A 18 1.49 15.87 21.64
N THR A 19 1.97 16.81 20.83
CA THR A 19 1.62 16.94 19.40
C THR A 19 2.09 15.78 18.51
N THR A 20 3.17 15.08 18.86
CA THR A 20 3.78 14.10 17.96
C THR A 20 3.16 12.70 18.08
N ARG A 21 2.47 12.26 17.02
CA ARG A 21 2.35 10.82 16.69
C ARG A 21 3.66 10.35 16.06
N GLY A 22 4.12 9.14 16.40
CA GLY A 22 5.38 8.57 15.87
C GLY A 22 6.12 7.71 16.89
N PRO A 23 7.26 7.08 16.51
CA PRO A 23 8.02 6.19 17.39
C PRO A 23 8.55 6.88 18.65
N ASP A 24 8.90 8.17 18.56
CA ASP A 24 9.38 8.97 19.68
C ASP A 24 8.28 9.44 20.65
N ALA A 25 6.99 9.30 20.31
CA ALA A 25 5.89 9.82 21.13
C ALA A 25 5.95 9.31 22.57
N PHE A 26 6.18 8.00 22.74
CA PHE A 26 6.29 7.35 24.05
C PHE A 26 7.60 7.70 24.77
N ARG A 27 8.66 8.05 24.02
CA ARG A 27 9.96 8.50 24.55
C ARG A 27 9.83 9.91 25.13
N LYS A 28 9.20 10.83 24.39
CA LYS A 28 8.88 12.21 24.84
C LYS A 28 7.89 12.22 26.00
N PHE A 29 6.80 11.46 25.93
CA PHE A 29 5.84 11.32 27.04
C PHE A 29 6.52 10.90 28.35
N ARG A 30 7.46 9.93 28.29
CA ARG A 30 8.25 9.50 29.46
C ARG A 30 9.32 10.49 29.91
N GLN A 31 9.65 11.51 29.11
CA GLN A 31 10.50 12.63 29.51
C GLN A 31 9.66 13.72 30.19
N VAL A 32 8.56 14.15 29.57
CA VAL A 32 7.60 15.12 30.15
C VAL A 32 7.10 14.64 31.52
N LEU A 33 6.77 13.34 31.67
CA LEU A 33 6.41 12.77 32.98
C LEU A 33 7.50 12.94 34.06
N LYS A 34 8.79 12.92 33.70
CA LYS A 34 9.88 13.15 34.67
C LYS A 34 10.04 14.62 35.00
N GLU A 35 9.90 15.49 34.01
CA GLU A 35 9.99 16.94 34.16
C GLU A 35 8.81 17.47 35.00
N ALA A 36 7.63 16.84 34.88
CA ALA A 36 6.46 17.03 35.75
C ALA A 36 6.52 16.26 37.09
N GLY A 37 7.63 15.59 37.43
CA GLY A 37 7.84 14.94 38.73
C GLY A 37 7.30 13.51 38.91
N TYR A 38 6.54 12.96 37.95
CA TYR A 38 6.02 11.59 37.92
C TYR A 38 7.12 10.56 37.54
N VAL A 39 8.22 10.55 38.29
CA VAL A 39 9.43 9.77 38.00
C VAL A 39 9.20 8.26 38.15
N ASN A 40 8.38 7.84 39.12
CA ASN A 40 8.07 6.43 39.36
C ASN A 40 7.23 5.84 38.23
N GLU A 41 6.29 6.61 37.71
CA GLU A 41 5.42 6.31 36.57
C GLU A 41 6.28 6.23 35.30
N ALA A 42 7.16 7.21 35.08
CA ALA A 42 8.08 7.23 33.95
C ALA A 42 9.10 6.06 33.93
N GLU A 43 9.51 5.54 35.08
CA GLU A 43 10.34 4.33 35.17
C GLU A 43 9.50 3.03 35.16
N THR A 44 8.27 3.03 35.66
CA THR A 44 7.33 1.89 35.50
C THR A 44 6.95 1.67 34.03
N LEU A 45 6.82 2.75 33.27
CA LEU A 45 6.66 2.71 31.81
C LEU A 45 7.93 2.24 31.07
N LYS A 46 9.09 2.18 31.74
CA LYS A 46 10.35 1.65 31.19
C LYS A 46 10.38 0.12 31.28
N THR A 47 10.12 -0.41 32.47
CA THR A 47 10.20 -1.84 32.78
C THR A 47 9.09 -2.64 32.10
N ASN A 48 7.88 -2.09 32.03
CA ASN A 48 6.76 -2.72 31.32
C ASN A 48 6.85 -2.58 29.79
N SER A 49 7.49 -1.53 29.26
CA SER A 49 7.62 -1.33 27.81
C SER A 49 8.40 -2.48 27.13
N SER A 50 9.48 -2.95 27.75
CA SER A 50 10.28 -4.06 27.22
C SER A 50 9.60 -5.43 27.20
N SER A 51 8.47 -5.62 27.90
CA SER A 51 7.73 -6.89 27.96
C SER A 51 6.34 -6.85 27.33
N PHE A 52 5.67 -5.69 27.29
CA PHE A 52 4.32 -5.57 26.73
C PHE A 52 4.28 -5.33 25.21
N PHE A 53 5.28 -4.65 24.63
CA PHE A 53 5.31 -4.44 23.19
C PHE A 53 5.82 -5.69 22.46
N LYS A 54 4.89 -6.61 22.17
CA LYS A 54 5.11 -7.72 21.21
C LYS A 54 5.54 -7.13 19.87
N LYS A 55 6.86 -7.19 19.58
CA LYS A 55 7.45 -6.66 18.35
C LYS A 55 6.65 -7.09 17.11
N ARG A 56 6.35 -6.15 16.22
CA ARG A 56 5.59 -6.43 15.00
C ARG A 56 6.46 -7.27 14.06
N LEU A 57 5.85 -8.26 13.44
CA LEU A 57 6.51 -9.09 12.43
C LEU A 57 6.57 -8.28 11.12
N CYS A 58 7.76 -8.03 10.59
CA CYS A 58 8.00 -7.13 9.45
C CYS A 58 8.78 -7.85 8.34
N TYR A 59 8.47 -7.58 7.06
CA TYR A 59 9.33 -8.03 5.96
C TYR A 59 10.69 -7.32 6.04
N LYS A 60 11.75 -7.95 5.52
CA LYS A 60 13.02 -7.28 5.27
C LYS A 60 12.83 -6.26 4.15
N MET A 61 13.29 -5.02 4.34
CA MET A 61 13.13 -3.90 3.38
C MET A 61 14.38 -2.99 3.47
N ASN A 62 15.58 -3.57 3.38
CA ASN A 62 16.84 -2.92 3.77
C ASN A 62 17.87 -2.82 2.61
N SER A 63 17.57 -3.43 1.47
CA SER A 63 18.36 -3.33 0.23
C SER A 63 18.33 -1.91 -0.34
N LYS A 64 19.29 -1.58 -1.22
CA LYS A 64 19.38 -0.27 -1.88
C LYS A 64 19.67 -0.51 -3.37
N PRO A 65 18.68 -0.35 -4.28
CA PRO A 65 17.27 0.01 -4.02
C PRO A 65 16.52 -1.06 -3.21
N ILE A 66 15.46 -0.67 -2.50
CA ILE A 66 14.65 -1.62 -1.68
C ILE A 66 13.87 -2.62 -2.54
N GLY A 67 13.58 -2.23 -3.78
CA GLY A 67 12.75 -2.97 -4.72
C GLY A 67 12.89 -2.43 -6.14
N CYS A 68 12.29 -3.14 -7.08
CA CYS A 68 12.06 -2.62 -8.44
C CYS A 68 10.57 -2.32 -8.63
N CYS A 69 10.27 -1.24 -9.35
CA CYS A 69 8.90 -0.82 -9.67
C CYS A 69 8.73 -0.73 -11.19
N LEU A 70 7.67 -1.33 -11.73
CA LEU A 70 7.22 -1.11 -13.10
C LEU A 70 5.93 -0.29 -13.09
N ILE A 71 5.90 0.81 -13.83
CA ILE A 71 4.70 1.62 -14.07
C ILE A 71 4.31 1.47 -15.54
N ILE A 72 3.10 0.98 -15.82
CA ILE A 72 2.51 0.98 -17.17
C ILE A 72 1.39 2.02 -17.20
N ASN A 73 1.51 3.02 -18.07
CA ASN A 73 0.56 4.12 -18.20
C ASN A 73 -0.04 4.18 -19.62
N ASN A 74 -1.27 3.71 -19.78
CA ASN A 74 -1.98 3.76 -21.05
C ASN A 74 -2.95 4.95 -21.04
N ILE A 75 -2.75 5.87 -21.98
CA ILE A 75 -3.51 7.13 -22.08
C ILE A 75 -4.28 7.21 -23.39
N ASP A 76 -3.63 6.90 -24.50
CA ASP A 76 -4.18 7.09 -25.84
C ASP A 76 -4.56 5.72 -26.42
N PHE A 77 -5.84 5.52 -26.70
CA PHE A 77 -6.43 4.27 -27.17
C PHE A 77 -7.04 4.47 -28.55
N GLU A 78 -7.06 3.41 -29.36
CA GLU A 78 -7.61 3.43 -30.72
C GLU A 78 -9.15 3.49 -30.72
N TYR A 79 -9.80 2.83 -29.75
CA TYR A 79 -11.27 2.68 -29.70
C TYR A 79 -11.89 2.98 -28.31
N LEU A 80 -11.11 3.47 -27.35
CA LEU A 80 -11.56 3.85 -26.00
C LEU A 80 -11.19 5.31 -25.71
N GLU A 81 -11.80 5.91 -24.68
CA GLU A 81 -11.56 7.33 -24.36
C GLU A 81 -10.12 7.62 -23.91
N CYS A 82 -9.56 8.75 -24.36
CA CYS A 82 -8.24 9.23 -23.94
C CYS A 82 -8.21 9.53 -22.42
N ARG A 83 -7.32 8.87 -21.67
CA ARG A 83 -7.24 8.96 -20.19
C ARG A 83 -6.48 10.21 -19.70
N LYS A 84 -6.91 11.39 -20.15
CA LYS A 84 -6.37 12.71 -19.74
C LYS A 84 -6.24 12.84 -18.22
N GLY A 85 -5.13 13.39 -17.75
CA GLY A 85 -4.74 13.45 -16.33
C GLY A 85 -3.89 12.26 -15.86
N SER A 86 -3.87 11.13 -16.59
CA SER A 86 -3.09 9.95 -16.18
C SER A 86 -1.57 10.08 -16.41
N ASP A 87 -1.09 11.13 -17.09
CA ASP A 87 0.33 11.49 -17.10
C ASP A 87 0.76 12.06 -15.74
N GLU A 88 -0.04 12.98 -15.18
CA GLU A 88 0.19 13.55 -13.84
C GLU A 88 0.22 12.44 -12.77
N ASP A 89 -0.71 11.47 -12.86
CA ASP A 89 -0.72 10.28 -12.01
C ASP A 89 0.60 9.51 -12.09
N ALA A 90 1.11 9.26 -13.31
CA ALA A 90 2.34 8.48 -13.50
C ALA A 90 3.59 9.21 -13.02
N VAL A 91 3.69 10.53 -13.24
CA VAL A 91 4.81 11.35 -12.75
C VAL A 91 4.81 11.37 -11.22
N ALA A 92 3.67 11.65 -10.59
CA ALA A 92 3.54 11.69 -9.14
C ALA A 92 3.83 10.32 -8.47
N LEU A 93 3.45 9.21 -9.13
CA LEU A 93 3.77 7.86 -8.66
C LEU A 93 5.23 7.47 -8.92
N GLU A 94 5.84 7.92 -10.02
CA GLU A 94 7.26 7.70 -10.26
C GLU A 94 8.12 8.43 -9.22
N ASP A 95 7.85 9.71 -8.97
CA ASP A 95 8.54 10.50 -7.95
C ASP A 95 8.33 9.91 -6.54
N LEU A 96 7.10 9.46 -6.23
CA LEU A 96 6.80 8.76 -4.98
C LEU A 96 7.65 7.49 -4.84
N PHE A 97 7.60 6.57 -5.81
CA PHE A 97 8.30 5.30 -5.68
C PHE A 97 9.83 5.46 -5.74
N ARG A 98 10.35 6.50 -6.42
CA ARG A 98 11.74 6.93 -6.30
C ARG A 98 12.07 7.43 -4.89
N LYS A 99 11.23 8.27 -4.26
CA LYS A 99 11.37 8.72 -2.86
C LYS A 99 11.34 7.54 -1.87
N LEU A 100 10.47 6.55 -2.10
CA LEU A 100 10.39 5.32 -1.32
C LEU A 100 11.62 4.39 -1.51
N GLY A 101 12.53 4.68 -2.44
CA GLY A 101 13.77 3.94 -2.66
C GLY A 101 13.71 2.81 -3.68
N TYR A 102 12.70 2.80 -4.57
CA TYR A 102 12.61 1.85 -5.69
C TYR A 102 13.44 2.29 -6.90
N GLU A 103 13.97 1.32 -7.63
CA GLU A 103 14.33 1.55 -9.03
C GLU A 103 13.06 1.49 -9.89
N VAL A 104 12.59 2.65 -10.36
CA VAL A 104 11.36 2.77 -11.16
C VAL A 104 11.67 2.74 -12.66
N THR A 105 10.94 1.89 -13.39
CA THR A 105 10.85 1.85 -14.85
C THR A 105 9.43 2.20 -15.27
N SER A 106 9.27 3.16 -16.18
CA SER A 106 7.96 3.62 -16.66
C SER A 106 7.81 3.38 -18.16
N GLU A 107 6.70 2.77 -18.57
CA GLU A 107 6.34 2.48 -19.97
C GLU A 107 4.96 3.08 -20.29
N LYS A 108 4.82 3.73 -21.45
CA LYS A 108 3.59 4.46 -21.85
C LYS A 108 2.97 3.89 -23.13
N ASN A 109 1.63 3.91 -23.20
CA ASN A 109 0.83 3.56 -24.39
C ASN A 109 1.21 2.19 -24.99
N LEU A 110 1.08 1.14 -24.17
CA LEU A 110 1.32 -0.24 -24.54
C LEU A 110 0.04 -0.92 -25.06
N THR A 111 0.15 -1.57 -26.23
CA THR A 111 -0.83 -2.57 -26.68
C THR A 111 -0.85 -3.78 -25.75
N GLY A 112 -1.90 -4.59 -25.71
CA GLY A 112 -1.99 -5.74 -24.80
C GLY A 112 -0.81 -6.72 -24.97
N GLU A 113 -0.38 -6.96 -26.21
CA GLU A 113 0.81 -7.76 -26.51
C GLU A 113 2.15 -7.07 -26.15
N LYS A 114 2.21 -5.74 -26.05
CA LYS A 114 3.36 -5.04 -25.45
C LYS A 114 3.33 -5.15 -23.93
N MET A 115 2.16 -5.00 -23.28
CA MET A 115 2.01 -5.18 -21.82
C MET A 115 2.48 -6.56 -21.38
N LYS A 116 2.04 -7.65 -22.04
CA LYS A 116 2.51 -9.02 -21.76
C LYS A 116 4.03 -9.15 -21.84
N ARG A 117 4.67 -8.51 -22.83
CA ARG A 117 6.13 -8.51 -23.01
C ARG A 117 6.87 -7.68 -21.95
N SER A 118 6.34 -6.50 -21.57
CA SER A 118 6.90 -5.68 -20.49
C SER A 118 6.83 -6.40 -19.15
N LEU A 119 5.66 -6.93 -18.79
CA LEU A 119 5.45 -7.74 -17.58
C LEU A 119 6.39 -8.96 -17.53
N LYS A 120 6.53 -9.68 -18.65
CA LYS A 120 7.47 -10.81 -18.76
C LYS A 120 8.93 -10.36 -18.58
N LYS A 121 9.36 -9.30 -19.26
CA LYS A 121 10.72 -8.72 -19.14
C LYS A 121 11.02 -8.27 -17.70
N PHE A 122 10.05 -7.66 -17.02
CA PHE A 122 10.16 -7.25 -15.63
C PHE A 122 10.25 -8.45 -14.68
N LYS A 123 9.44 -9.50 -14.90
CA LYS A 123 9.55 -10.79 -14.21
C LYS A 123 10.95 -11.42 -14.40
N GLU A 124 11.51 -11.36 -15.59
CA GLU A 124 12.76 -12.03 -15.97
C GLU A 124 14.06 -11.26 -15.62
N GLN A 125 13.99 -10.14 -14.89
CA GLN A 125 15.19 -9.38 -14.54
C GLN A 125 16.11 -10.10 -13.53
N ASN A 126 17.42 -9.93 -13.70
CA ASN A 126 18.44 -10.47 -12.79
C ASN A 126 18.55 -9.75 -11.43
N LYS A 127 17.89 -8.59 -11.27
CA LYS A 127 17.98 -7.75 -10.05
C LYS A 127 17.26 -8.35 -8.84
N TRP A 128 16.32 -9.27 -9.04
CA TRP A 128 15.49 -9.82 -7.96
C TRP A 128 16.26 -10.47 -6.82
N SER A 129 17.47 -10.98 -7.04
CA SER A 129 18.30 -11.55 -5.97
C SER A 129 18.86 -10.50 -5.00
N PHE A 130 18.94 -9.23 -5.41
CA PHE A 130 19.62 -8.15 -4.68
C PHE A 130 18.67 -7.16 -3.98
N VAL A 131 17.43 -7.07 -4.45
CA VAL A 131 16.37 -6.23 -3.86
C VAL A 131 15.44 -7.05 -2.97
N ASP A 132 14.73 -6.41 -2.03
CA ASP A 132 13.86 -7.10 -1.07
C ASP A 132 12.38 -7.12 -1.49
N SER A 133 11.92 -6.19 -2.34
CA SER A 133 10.50 -6.06 -2.73
C SER A 133 10.26 -5.91 -4.23
N CYS A 134 8.99 -6.03 -4.62
CA CYS A 134 8.49 -5.81 -5.97
C CYS A 134 7.25 -4.91 -5.94
N ALA A 135 7.22 -3.89 -6.80
CA ALA A 135 6.05 -3.06 -7.04
C ALA A 135 5.63 -3.10 -8.52
N LEU A 136 4.33 -3.10 -8.78
CA LEU A 136 3.76 -3.02 -10.12
C LEU A 136 2.59 -2.04 -10.09
N ILE A 137 2.59 -1.05 -10.98
CA ILE A 137 1.54 -0.05 -11.09
C ILE A 137 1.01 -0.09 -12.52
N ILE A 138 -0.31 -0.21 -12.70
CA ILE A 138 -0.92 -0.12 -14.03
C ILE A 138 -2.07 0.89 -14.00
N LEU A 139 -1.91 1.94 -14.81
CA LEU A 139 -2.90 2.98 -15.05
C LEU A 139 -3.47 2.75 -16.46
N SER A 140 -4.70 2.25 -16.56
CA SER A 140 -5.34 1.98 -17.86
C SER A 140 -6.87 1.98 -17.75
N HIS A 141 -7.56 1.63 -18.84
CA HIS A 141 -8.94 1.14 -18.78
C HIS A 141 -8.97 -0.33 -18.32
N GLY A 142 -10.08 -0.76 -17.74
CA GLY A 142 -10.31 -2.12 -17.27
C GLY A 142 -11.79 -2.39 -17.09
N ASP A 143 -12.16 -3.68 -17.02
CA ASP A 143 -13.53 -4.18 -17.10
C ASP A 143 -13.61 -5.60 -16.47
N SER A 144 -14.82 -6.16 -16.31
CA SER A 144 -15.08 -7.53 -15.84
C SER A 144 -15.62 -8.40 -16.98
N ALA A 145 -14.71 -8.93 -17.79
CA ALA A 145 -15.05 -9.78 -18.92
C ALA A 145 -15.32 -11.23 -18.46
N GLY A 146 -16.59 -11.57 -18.22
CA GLY A 146 -17.00 -12.93 -17.84
C GLY A 146 -16.54 -13.34 -16.44
N ASN A 147 -16.78 -12.46 -15.46
CA ASN A 147 -16.31 -12.58 -14.07
C ASN A 147 -14.77 -12.62 -13.95
N GLN A 148 -14.05 -12.01 -14.89
CA GLN A 148 -12.60 -11.87 -14.84
C GLN A 148 -12.20 -10.41 -15.06
N ASP A 149 -11.56 -9.84 -14.05
CA ASP A 149 -10.91 -8.53 -14.12
C ASP A 149 -9.87 -8.49 -15.28
N ILE A 150 -10.09 -7.60 -16.24
CA ILE A 150 -9.15 -7.31 -17.33
C ILE A 150 -8.60 -5.89 -17.27
N ILE A 151 -7.46 -5.68 -17.95
CA ILE A 151 -6.84 -4.37 -18.18
C ILE A 151 -6.53 -4.26 -19.67
N TYR A 152 -6.99 -3.18 -20.29
CA TYR A 152 -6.82 -2.94 -21.73
C TYR A 152 -5.44 -2.39 -22.08
N GLY A 153 -4.92 -2.81 -23.23
CA GLY A 153 -3.91 -2.10 -24.00
C GLY A 153 -4.53 -1.03 -24.90
N THR A 154 -3.68 -0.23 -25.55
CA THR A 154 -4.11 0.87 -26.44
C THR A 154 -4.90 0.40 -27.67
N ASP A 155 -4.71 -0.84 -28.08
CA ASP A 155 -5.32 -1.54 -29.23
C ASP A 155 -6.62 -2.28 -28.87
N SER A 156 -7.20 -2.01 -27.69
CA SER A 156 -8.36 -2.71 -27.11
C SER A 156 -8.18 -4.23 -26.93
N THR A 157 -6.99 -4.79 -27.18
CA THR A 157 -6.62 -6.11 -26.63
C THR A 157 -6.34 -5.98 -25.13
N TYR A 158 -6.32 -7.08 -24.38
CA TYR A 158 -6.23 -7.02 -22.91
C TYR A 158 -5.32 -8.07 -22.28
N VAL A 159 -4.98 -7.83 -21.01
CA VAL A 159 -4.40 -8.79 -20.06
C VAL A 159 -5.35 -9.01 -18.89
N LYS A 160 -5.46 -10.24 -18.39
CA LYS A 160 -6.27 -10.54 -17.21
C LYS A 160 -5.45 -10.29 -15.94
N LYS A 161 -6.06 -9.74 -14.89
CA LYS A 161 -5.35 -9.52 -13.61
C LYS A 161 -4.91 -10.85 -12.99
N THR A 162 -5.67 -11.94 -13.20
CA THR A 162 -5.29 -13.32 -12.85
C THR A 162 -3.95 -13.74 -13.44
N ASP A 163 -3.72 -13.43 -14.70
CA ASP A 163 -2.53 -13.86 -15.44
C ASP A 163 -1.31 -13.07 -14.94
N ILE A 164 -1.52 -11.79 -14.61
CA ILE A 164 -0.52 -10.94 -13.94
C ILE A 164 -0.15 -11.51 -12.56
N TYR A 165 -1.13 -11.89 -11.73
CA TYR A 165 -0.85 -12.50 -10.42
C TYR A 165 -0.05 -13.81 -10.57
N GLN A 166 -0.42 -14.67 -11.51
CA GLN A 166 0.28 -15.92 -11.79
C GLN A 166 1.71 -15.69 -12.28
N MET A 167 2.00 -14.65 -13.08
CA MET A 167 3.37 -14.37 -13.54
C MET A 167 4.37 -14.14 -12.39
N PHE A 168 3.91 -13.57 -11.26
CA PHE A 168 4.74 -13.22 -10.11
C PHE A 168 4.45 -14.08 -8.87
N ASP A 169 3.77 -15.23 -9.05
CA ASP A 169 3.52 -16.18 -7.97
C ASP A 169 4.80 -16.94 -7.55
N ASN A 170 4.75 -17.66 -6.43
CA ASN A 170 5.89 -18.39 -5.88
C ASN A 170 6.38 -19.54 -6.79
N THR A 171 5.51 -20.04 -7.67
CA THR A 171 5.81 -21.09 -8.66
C THR A 171 6.53 -20.53 -9.88
N ASN A 172 6.15 -19.32 -10.30
CA ASN A 172 6.54 -18.72 -11.56
C ASN A 172 7.72 -17.76 -11.41
N CYS A 173 7.88 -17.10 -10.27
CA CYS A 173 8.95 -16.14 -10.00
C CYS A 173 9.64 -16.51 -8.67
N GLU A 174 10.44 -17.57 -8.69
CA GLU A 174 11.14 -18.11 -7.51
C GLU A 174 11.98 -17.03 -6.78
N SER A 175 12.56 -16.08 -7.53
CA SER A 175 13.34 -14.96 -7.00
C SER A 175 12.54 -13.93 -6.20
N LEU A 176 11.20 -14.00 -6.23
CA LEU A 176 10.26 -13.20 -5.42
C LEU A 176 9.49 -14.04 -4.38
N GLN A 177 9.90 -15.28 -4.13
CA GLN A 177 9.42 -16.05 -2.97
C GLN A 177 9.74 -15.33 -1.67
N PHE A 178 8.75 -15.27 -0.76
CA PHE A 178 8.86 -14.63 0.56
C PHE A 178 9.14 -13.11 0.54
N LYS A 179 9.12 -12.47 -0.63
CA LYS A 179 9.29 -11.03 -0.81
C LYS A 179 7.93 -10.36 -1.00
N PRO A 180 7.67 -9.19 -0.38
CA PRO A 180 6.41 -8.47 -0.55
C PRO A 180 6.30 -7.97 -1.99
N LYS A 181 5.21 -8.37 -2.64
CA LYS A 181 4.77 -7.93 -3.97
C LYS A 181 3.58 -7.00 -3.76
N MET A 182 3.63 -5.79 -4.32
CA MET A 182 2.65 -4.74 -4.09
C MET A 182 2.14 -4.20 -5.43
N PHE A 183 0.92 -4.59 -5.81
CA PHE A 183 0.34 -4.26 -7.11
C PHE A 183 -0.74 -3.18 -6.96
N PHE A 184 -0.71 -2.15 -7.79
CA PHE A 184 -1.61 -0.99 -7.71
C PHE A 184 -2.30 -0.79 -9.07
N PHE A 185 -3.63 -0.86 -9.09
CA PHE A 185 -4.40 -0.80 -10.34
C PHE A 185 -5.38 0.38 -10.37
N GLN A 186 -5.02 1.40 -11.17
CA GLN A 186 -5.90 2.52 -11.53
C GLN A 186 -6.62 2.21 -12.85
N ALA A 187 -7.55 1.26 -12.76
CA ALA A 187 -8.43 0.83 -13.84
C ALA A 187 -9.79 0.43 -13.25
N CYS A 188 -10.87 0.72 -13.98
CA CYS A 188 -12.22 0.28 -13.61
C CYS A 188 -12.31 -1.26 -13.56
N ARG A 189 -13.40 -1.75 -12.97
CA ARG A 189 -13.69 -3.19 -12.87
C ARG A 189 -15.05 -3.55 -13.49
N GLY A 190 -15.71 -2.61 -14.14
CA GLY A 190 -17.02 -2.73 -14.79
C GLY A 190 -17.67 -1.35 -14.94
N THR A 191 -19.00 -1.31 -15.04
CA THR A 191 -19.81 -0.11 -15.29
C THR A 191 -20.71 0.33 -14.13
N ASP A 192 -20.69 -0.38 -13.00
CA ASP A 192 -21.63 -0.14 -11.88
C ASP A 192 -21.25 1.13 -11.08
N GLU A 193 -22.25 1.85 -10.58
CA GLU A 193 -22.09 3.08 -9.79
C GLU A 193 -22.36 2.81 -8.31
N ASP A 194 -21.44 3.20 -7.43
CA ASP A 194 -21.52 2.90 -6.00
C ASP A 194 -22.52 3.82 -5.29
N SER A 195 -23.66 3.24 -4.89
CA SER A 195 -24.69 3.91 -4.08
C SER A 195 -24.54 3.70 -2.58
N GLY A 196 -23.57 2.90 -2.12
CA GLY A 196 -23.32 2.55 -0.73
C GLY A 196 -24.27 1.51 -0.11
N VAL A 197 -23.71 0.54 0.63
CA VAL A 197 -24.45 -0.47 1.41
C VAL A 197 -23.67 -0.83 2.68
N TYR A 198 -24.35 -1.20 3.78
CA TYR A 198 -23.73 -1.65 5.03
C TYR A 198 -23.42 -3.16 5.04
N MET A 199 -22.33 -3.60 5.69
CA MET A 199 -21.94 -5.02 5.86
C MET A 199 -21.32 -5.32 7.24
N THR A 200 -21.12 -6.61 7.55
CA THR A 200 -20.51 -7.16 8.78
C THR A 200 -19.56 -8.34 8.48
N GLU A 201 -18.53 -8.56 9.32
CA GLU A 201 -17.38 -9.46 9.05
C GLU A 201 -17.33 -10.75 9.93
N ALA A 202 -16.51 -11.76 9.52
CA ALA A 202 -16.08 -12.91 10.35
C ALA A 202 -14.82 -13.66 9.80
N THR A 203 -14.00 -14.29 10.67
CA THR A 203 -12.78 -15.11 10.38
C THR A 203 -12.60 -16.23 11.44
N ASP A 204 -11.61 -17.13 11.55
CA ASP A 204 -10.36 -17.55 10.84
C ASP A 204 -10.05 -19.04 11.19
N ALA A 205 -9.23 -19.79 10.42
CA ALA A 205 -8.45 -20.95 10.92
C ALA A 205 -7.34 -21.48 9.95
N ALA A 206 -6.26 -22.04 10.52
CA ALA A 206 -5.11 -22.66 9.82
C ALA A 206 -4.71 -24.04 10.46
N LYS A 207 -3.66 -24.81 10.12
CA LYS A 207 -2.41 -24.60 9.33
C LYS A 207 -1.80 -25.96 8.88
N LYS A 208 -1.23 -26.06 7.67
CA LYS A 208 -0.18 -27.04 7.28
C LYS A 208 0.67 -26.50 6.12
N VAL A 209 1.99 -26.50 6.22
CA VAL A 209 2.87 -25.73 5.31
C VAL A 209 3.19 -26.49 4.01
N LYS A 210 2.23 -26.47 3.08
CA LYS A 210 2.53 -26.30 1.65
C LYS A 210 2.49 -24.79 1.40
N ILE A 211 3.52 -24.20 0.80
CA ILE A 211 3.48 -22.76 0.46
C ILE A 211 2.36 -22.56 -0.57
N PRO A 212 1.42 -21.62 -0.38
CA PRO A 212 0.43 -21.29 -1.40
C PRO A 212 1.13 -20.80 -2.68
N SER A 213 0.60 -21.18 -3.84
CA SER A 213 1.12 -20.74 -5.15
C SER A 213 1.25 -19.22 -5.21
N MET A 214 0.20 -18.50 -4.81
CA MET A 214 0.25 -17.06 -4.54
C MET A 214 0.35 -16.81 -3.03
N SER A 215 1.48 -16.27 -2.55
CA SER A 215 1.57 -15.65 -1.23
C SER A 215 2.56 -14.47 -1.21
N ASP A 216 2.52 -13.67 -0.15
CA ASP A 216 3.32 -12.44 -0.03
C ASP A 216 3.01 -11.43 -1.15
N LEU A 217 1.74 -11.34 -1.57
CA LEU A 217 1.21 -10.40 -2.55
C LEU A 217 0.04 -9.61 -1.95
N LEU A 218 0.09 -8.29 -2.07
CA LEU A 218 -1.01 -7.37 -1.76
C LEU A 218 -1.38 -6.59 -3.02
N VAL A 219 -2.68 -6.49 -3.32
CA VAL A 219 -3.18 -5.76 -4.50
C VAL A 219 -4.16 -4.68 -4.07
N ALA A 220 -3.85 -3.42 -4.41
CA ALA A 220 -4.70 -2.26 -4.21
C ALA A 220 -5.41 -1.91 -5.53
N HIS A 221 -6.71 -2.14 -5.59
CA HIS A 221 -7.59 -1.75 -6.69
C HIS A 221 -8.25 -0.41 -6.37
N SER A 222 -8.09 0.57 -7.25
CA SER A 222 -8.70 1.91 -7.09
C SER A 222 -10.22 1.92 -6.89
N THR A 223 -10.92 0.83 -7.20
CA THR A 223 -12.37 0.68 -7.02
C THR A 223 -12.79 -0.78 -6.75
N LEU A 224 -14.02 -0.96 -6.26
CA LEU A 224 -14.68 -2.26 -6.02
C LEU A 224 -14.87 -3.07 -7.32
N PRO A 225 -15.01 -4.41 -7.25
CA PRO A 225 -15.41 -5.23 -8.41
C PRO A 225 -16.65 -4.65 -9.10
N ASN A 226 -16.73 -4.74 -10.42
CA ASN A 226 -17.74 -4.12 -11.28
C ASN A 226 -17.83 -2.58 -11.29
N HIS A 227 -17.12 -1.84 -10.44
CA HIS A 227 -17.34 -0.39 -10.29
C HIS A 227 -16.43 0.49 -11.17
N LEU A 228 -16.86 1.74 -11.37
CA LEU A 228 -16.09 2.84 -11.97
C LEU A 228 -15.02 3.42 -11.02
N SER A 229 -14.04 4.15 -11.56
CA SER A 229 -13.02 4.87 -10.79
C SER A 229 -12.80 6.28 -11.36
N TYR A 230 -12.86 7.30 -10.51
CA TYR A 230 -12.94 8.71 -10.94
C TYR A 230 -11.57 9.36 -11.13
N ARG A 231 -11.51 10.27 -12.12
CA ARG A 231 -10.31 11.04 -12.48
C ARG A 231 -10.65 12.50 -12.79
N ASP A 232 -9.89 13.41 -12.22
CA ASP A 232 -9.87 14.82 -12.61
C ASP A 232 -8.97 14.99 -13.84
N LEU A 233 -9.50 15.63 -14.89
CA LEU A 233 -8.83 15.78 -16.20
C LEU A 233 -7.53 16.62 -16.14
N LYS A 234 -7.29 17.34 -15.04
CA LYS A 234 -6.11 18.19 -14.80
C LYS A 234 -5.29 17.79 -13.58
N LYS A 235 -5.89 17.12 -12.58
CA LYS A 235 -5.20 16.73 -11.33
C LYS A 235 -4.90 15.24 -11.21
N GLY A 236 -5.27 14.42 -12.20
CA GLY A 236 -5.14 12.96 -12.10
C GLY A 236 -6.26 12.30 -11.30
N SER A 237 -6.09 11.01 -10.99
CA SER A 237 -7.11 10.19 -10.30
C SER A 237 -7.11 10.42 -8.80
N TRP A 238 -8.29 10.27 -8.18
CA TRP A 238 -8.43 10.47 -6.74
C TRP A 238 -7.60 9.46 -5.93
N PHE A 239 -7.60 8.20 -6.36
CA PHE A 239 -6.80 7.15 -5.73
C PHE A 239 -5.30 7.46 -5.82
N CYS A 240 -4.79 7.90 -6.98
CA CYS A 240 -3.38 8.24 -7.13
C CYS A 240 -3.01 9.50 -6.31
N GLN A 241 -3.89 10.51 -6.25
CA GLN A 241 -3.71 11.69 -5.37
C GLN A 241 -3.63 11.29 -3.88
N ASP A 242 -4.61 10.52 -3.38
CA ASP A 242 -4.65 10.12 -1.96
C ASP A 242 -3.48 9.19 -1.62
N LEU A 243 -3.13 8.25 -2.51
CA LEU A 243 -1.99 7.35 -2.37
C LEU A 243 -0.66 8.13 -2.30
N VAL A 244 -0.42 9.05 -3.23
CA VAL A 244 0.79 9.89 -3.25
C VAL A 244 0.84 10.80 -2.03
N GLN A 245 -0.28 11.40 -1.62
CA GLN A 245 -0.30 12.25 -0.43
C GLN A 245 0.04 11.44 0.83
N VAL A 246 -0.73 10.39 1.14
CA VAL A 246 -0.54 9.59 2.36
C VAL A 246 0.86 8.97 2.40
N PHE A 247 1.32 8.36 1.31
CA PHE A 247 2.65 7.73 1.32
C PHE A 247 3.77 8.80 1.36
N SER A 248 3.56 10.01 0.85
CA SER A 248 4.54 11.10 1.02
C SER A 248 4.61 11.61 2.46
N GLU A 249 3.50 11.56 3.20
CA GLU A 249 3.33 11.99 4.59
C GLU A 249 3.84 10.93 5.59
N ASP A 250 3.43 9.66 5.42
CA ASP A 250 3.47 8.64 6.49
C ASP A 250 4.56 7.54 6.34
N TYR A 251 5.19 7.38 5.17
CA TYR A 251 6.08 6.22 4.85
C TYR A 251 7.28 6.00 5.80
N GLU A 252 7.67 7.05 6.52
CA GLU A 252 8.76 7.04 7.48
C GLU A 252 8.41 6.35 8.80
N THR A 253 7.13 6.15 9.11
CA THR A 253 6.69 5.59 10.41
C THR A 253 5.53 4.59 10.33
N GLN A 254 4.69 4.65 9.29
CA GLN A 254 3.54 3.77 9.12
C GLN A 254 3.84 2.60 8.19
N ASP A 255 3.13 1.50 8.38
CA ASP A 255 3.20 0.36 7.48
C ASP A 255 2.22 0.51 6.30
N LEU A 256 2.51 -0.23 5.23
CA LEU A 256 1.71 -0.31 4.02
C LEU A 256 0.21 -0.50 4.26
N GLU A 257 -0.20 -1.41 5.16
CA GLU A 257 -1.61 -1.71 5.38
C GLU A 257 -2.32 -0.55 6.10
N THR A 258 -1.66 0.08 7.07
CA THR A 258 -2.16 1.27 7.76
C THR A 258 -2.26 2.47 6.80
N MET A 259 -1.24 2.72 5.98
CA MET A 259 -1.31 3.79 4.96
C MET A 259 -2.43 3.54 3.94
N LEU A 260 -2.60 2.31 3.46
CA LEU A 260 -3.70 1.98 2.54
C LEU A 260 -5.08 2.13 3.19
N LYS A 261 -5.23 1.89 4.49
CA LYS A 261 -6.46 2.21 5.24
C LYS A 261 -6.70 3.71 5.34
N THR A 262 -5.66 4.52 5.53
CA THR A 262 -5.76 5.99 5.45
C THR A 262 -6.16 6.46 4.05
N VAL A 263 -5.64 5.84 2.98
CA VAL A 263 -6.04 6.13 1.59
C VAL A 263 -7.50 5.73 1.34
N ALA A 264 -7.94 4.56 1.80
CA ALA A 264 -9.33 4.13 1.71
C ALA A 264 -10.26 5.16 2.38
N HIS A 265 -9.93 5.56 3.60
CA HIS A 265 -10.73 6.54 4.34
C HIS A 265 -10.72 7.94 3.70
N LYS A 266 -9.60 8.41 3.12
CA LYS A 266 -9.60 9.66 2.33
C LYS A 266 -10.52 9.53 1.11
N LEU A 267 -10.47 8.42 0.39
CA LEU A 267 -11.25 8.16 -0.82
C LEU A 267 -12.76 8.03 -0.53
N GLU A 268 -13.14 7.31 0.53
CA GLU A 268 -14.51 7.20 1.06
C GLU A 268 -15.13 8.57 1.37
N ASN A 269 -14.32 9.52 1.86
CA ASN A 269 -14.77 10.87 2.19
C ASN A 269 -14.93 11.78 0.96
N ARG A 270 -14.35 11.45 -0.19
CA ARG A 270 -14.57 12.20 -1.44
C ARG A 270 -16.02 12.07 -1.93
N LEU A 271 -16.44 13.00 -2.77
CA LEU A 271 -17.77 13.07 -3.38
C LEU A 271 -17.62 13.65 -4.80
N SER A 272 -18.30 13.09 -5.78
CA SER A 272 -18.31 13.66 -7.14
C SER A 272 -19.28 14.83 -7.25
N PHE A 273 -19.20 15.60 -8.34
CA PHE A 273 -20.22 16.62 -8.66
C PHE A 273 -21.63 16.03 -8.84
N GLU A 274 -21.73 14.72 -9.05
CA GLU A 274 -22.97 13.94 -9.16
C GLU A 274 -23.27 13.16 -7.86
N HIS A 275 -22.63 13.54 -6.74
CA HIS A 275 -22.70 12.92 -5.41
C HIS A 275 -22.25 11.44 -5.32
N LYS A 276 -21.57 10.92 -6.34
CA LYS A 276 -21.11 9.52 -6.40
C LYS A 276 -19.89 9.28 -5.48
N LYS A 277 -19.74 8.02 -5.04
CA LYS A 277 -18.68 7.53 -4.15
C LYS A 277 -17.69 6.61 -4.86
N GLN A 278 -16.55 6.36 -4.21
CA GLN A 278 -15.52 5.41 -4.66
C GLN A 278 -14.88 4.78 -3.42
N VAL A 279 -14.63 3.46 -3.45
CA VAL A 279 -14.08 2.68 -2.33
C VAL A 279 -12.86 1.90 -2.80
N LEU A 280 -11.75 1.97 -2.05
CA LEU A 280 -10.51 1.24 -2.33
C LEU A 280 -10.67 -0.24 -1.93
N HIS A 281 -10.52 -1.16 -2.90
CA HIS A 281 -10.54 -2.60 -2.64
C HIS A 281 -9.11 -3.13 -2.48
N ILE A 282 -8.86 -3.91 -1.42
CA ILE A 282 -7.52 -4.45 -1.11
C ILE A 282 -7.59 -5.97 -1.00
N ASP A 283 -6.95 -6.67 -1.94
CA ASP A 283 -6.82 -8.12 -1.92
C ASP A 283 -5.51 -8.52 -1.24
N ASN A 284 -5.61 -9.25 -0.12
CA ASN A 284 -4.47 -9.77 0.63
C ASN A 284 -4.26 -11.27 0.30
N PHE A 285 -3.34 -11.56 -0.62
CA PHE A 285 -2.93 -12.92 -0.95
C PHE A 285 -1.82 -13.38 -0.01
N GLY A 286 -2.20 -13.70 1.23
CA GLY A 286 -1.31 -14.31 2.23
C GLY A 286 -0.06 -13.47 2.51
N PHE A 287 -0.25 -12.17 2.78
CA PHE A 287 0.75 -11.24 3.29
C PHE A 287 0.97 -11.52 4.78
N LYS A 288 2.20 -11.83 5.19
CA LYS A 288 2.51 -12.47 6.50
C LYS A 288 3.15 -11.54 7.52
N ALA A 289 3.55 -10.36 7.09
CA ALA A 289 4.32 -9.40 7.87
C ALA A 289 4.07 -7.98 7.37
N ALA A 290 4.35 -6.98 8.20
CA ALA A 290 4.23 -5.58 7.83
C ALA A 290 5.32 -5.17 6.83
N VAL A 291 4.99 -4.30 5.88
CA VAL A 291 5.98 -3.56 5.07
C VAL A 291 6.08 -2.14 5.61
N TYR A 292 7.30 -1.77 6.04
CA TYR A 292 7.70 -0.39 6.30
C TYR A 292 8.73 0.00 5.24
N PHE A 293 8.67 1.24 4.73
CA PHE A 293 9.59 1.71 3.69
C PHE A 293 10.87 2.29 4.28
N CYS A 294 10.81 2.94 5.46
CA CYS A 294 11.98 3.33 6.24
C CYS A 294 12.20 2.35 7.41
N MET A 295 13.01 1.30 7.19
CA MET A 295 13.28 0.29 8.22
C MET A 295 14.10 0.80 9.41
N ASP A 296 14.94 1.81 9.21
CA ASP A 296 15.81 2.37 10.25
C ASP A 296 14.98 3.06 11.35
N ASN A 297 13.86 3.71 10.97
CA ASN A 297 12.94 4.38 11.90
C ASN A 297 12.08 3.41 12.75
N VAL A 298 12.04 2.11 12.39
CA VAL A 298 11.15 1.11 13.03
C VAL A 298 11.89 -0.08 13.65
N ALA A 299 13.23 -0.07 13.59
CA ALA A 299 14.08 -1.16 14.07
C ALA A 299 13.87 -1.53 15.56
N ASP A 300 13.52 -0.56 16.40
CA ASP A 300 13.23 -0.77 17.82
C ASP A 300 12.04 -1.74 18.04
N PHE A 301 11.02 -1.71 17.18
CA PHE A 301 9.77 -2.46 17.37
C PHE A 301 9.43 -3.49 16.27
N CYS A 302 10.16 -3.50 15.14
CA CYS A 302 10.09 -4.58 14.16
C CYS A 302 10.94 -5.80 14.57
N THR A 303 10.44 -6.99 14.25
CA THR A 303 11.20 -8.25 14.15
C THR A 303 11.12 -8.72 12.70
N ILE A 304 12.26 -8.92 12.05
CA ILE A 304 12.30 -9.39 10.66
C ILE A 304 11.71 -10.81 10.56
N TRP A 305 10.73 -10.98 9.67
CA TRP A 305 10.17 -12.28 9.35
C TRP A 305 11.19 -13.17 8.65
N ASN A 306 11.35 -14.39 9.15
CA ASN A 306 12.14 -15.44 8.50
C ASN A 306 11.20 -16.57 8.03
N PRO A 307 11.04 -16.79 6.72
CA PRO A 307 10.19 -17.87 6.19
C PRO A 307 10.66 -19.28 6.55
N LYS A 308 11.90 -19.45 7.03
CA LYS A 308 12.44 -20.73 7.49
C LYS A 308 12.03 -21.09 8.93
N ASN A 309 11.36 -20.19 9.64
CA ASN A 309 11.00 -20.34 11.05
C ASN A 309 9.47 -20.57 11.26
N THR A 310 8.71 -20.91 10.22
CA THR A 310 7.24 -20.99 10.24
C THR A 310 6.68 -22.31 9.71
#